data_AF-A0A2M7VX67-F1
#
_entry.id   AF-A0A2M7VX67-F1
#
_cell.length_a   1.000
_cell.length_b   1.000
_cell.length_c   1.000
_cell.angle_alpha   90.00
_cell.angle_beta   90.00
_cell.angle_gamma   90.00
#
_symmetry.space_group_name_H-M   'P 1'
#
loop_
_entity.id
_entity.type
_entity.pdbx_description
1 polymer ?
#
loop_
_entity_poly.entity_id
_entity_poly.type
_entity_poly.pdbx_seq_one_letter_code
_entity_poly.pdbx_strand_id
1 'polypeptide(L)' 'MYYLNKTTHYNFEEAEQKIRAILKEKGFGILTEIDMKSTMKTKLDKDIQQYKILGACNPN' A
#
# COMPACT_ATOMS: atom_id res chain seq x y z
N MET A 1 -13.93 10.12 12.99
CA MET A 1 -12.79 9.20 12.90
C MET A 1 -12.45 9.06 11.41
N TYR A 2 -11.32 9.58 10.95
CA TYR A 2 -11.08 9.83 9.51
C TYR A 2 -10.30 8.72 8.78
N TYR A 3 -9.83 7.68 9.49
CA TYR A 3 -9.16 6.51 8.90
C TYR A 3 -9.25 5.28 9.82
N LEU A 4 -9.04 4.11 9.22
CA LEU A 4 -8.82 2.84 9.93
C LEU A 4 -7.32 2.51 9.89
N ASN A 5 -6.77 2.02 11.01
CA ASN A 5 -5.38 1.58 11.07
C ASN A 5 -5.26 0.22 11.76
N LYS A 6 -4.25 -0.54 11.37
CA LYS A 6 -3.86 -1.80 12.01
C LYS A 6 -2.36 -2.00 11.85
N THR A 7 -1.64 -2.12 12.96
CA THR A 7 -0.22 -2.51 12.99
C THR A 7 -0.12 -4.03 12.97
N THR A 8 0.89 -4.57 12.28
CA THR A 8 1.15 -6.01 12.19
C THR A 8 2.60 -6.31 12.49
N HIS A 9 2.92 -7.58 12.75
CA HIS A 9 4.29 -8.06 12.95
C HIS A 9 4.98 -8.51 11.66
N TYR A 10 4.33 -8.31 10.51
CA TYR A 10 4.89 -8.68 9.21
C TYR A 10 5.98 -7.70 8.79
N ASN A 11 6.95 -8.20 8.04
CA ASN A 11 7.83 -7.29 7.30
C ASN A 11 7.06 -6.63 6.14
N PHE A 12 7.66 -5.63 5.51
CA PHE A 12 6.98 -4.85 4.48
C PHE A 12 6.48 -5.69 3.30
N GLU A 13 7.33 -6.61 2.81
CA GLU A 13 7.01 -7.46 1.65
C GLU A 13 5.91 -8.47 1.98
N GLU A 14 5.98 -9.10 3.16
CA GLU A 14 4.93 -9.99 3.65
C GLU A 14 3.59 -9.26 3.82
N ALA A 15 3.60 -8.06 4.40
CA ALA A 15 2.40 -7.24 4.58
C ALA A 15 1.78 -6.87 3.22
N GLU A 16 2.61 -6.50 2.25
CA GLU A 16 2.18 -6.18 0.89
C GLU A 16 1.55 -7.39 0.18
N GLN A 17 2.21 -8.55 0.22
CA GLN A 17 1.69 -9.76 -0.40
C GLN A 17 0.35 -10.17 0.23
N LYS A 18 0.25 -10.15 1.56
CA LYS A 18 -0.98 -10.50 2.28
C LYS A 18 -2.13 -9.55 1.98
N ILE A 19 -1.90 -8.23 2.00
CA ILE A 19 -2.99 -7.28 1.75
C ILE A 19 -3.51 -7.41 0.31
N ARG A 20 -2.63 -7.64 -0.67
CA ARG A 20 -3.03 -7.90 -2.06
C ARG A 20 -3.89 -9.15 -2.20
N ALA A 21 -3.49 -10.24 -1.56
CA ALA A 21 -4.24 -11.49 -1.57
C ALA A 21 -5.64 -11.30 -0.97
N ILE A 22 -5.73 -10.69 0.22
CA ILE A 22 -7.02 -10.45 0.91
C ILE A 22 -7.92 -9.51 0.12
N LEU A 23 -7.37 -8.42 -0.44
CA LEU A 23 -8.15 -7.49 -1.27
C LEU A 23 -8.77 -8.24 -2.46
N LYS A 24 -7.98 -9.06 -3.15
CA LYS A 24 -8.45 -9.89 -4.27
C LYS A 24 -9.53 -10.89 -3.84
N GLU A 25 -9.33 -11.60 -2.73
CA GLU A 25 -10.32 -12.53 -2.17
C GLU A 25 -11.65 -11.83 -1.81
N LYS A 26 -11.59 -10.55 -1.43
CA LYS A 26 -12.76 -9.72 -1.13
C LYS A 26 -13.33 -8.99 -2.36
N GLY A 27 -12.84 -9.29 -3.56
CA GLY A 27 -13.33 -8.71 -4.81
C GLY A 27 -12.80 -7.31 -5.13
N PHE A 28 -11.81 -6.81 -4.40
CA PHE A 28 -11.14 -5.55 -4.71
C PHE A 28 -10.02 -5.77 -5.72
N GLY A 29 -10.04 -5.00 -6.81
CA GLY A 29 -8.93 -4.85 -7.73
C GLY A 29 -8.03 -3.68 -7.32
N ILE A 30 -6.72 -3.81 -7.51
CA ILE A 30 -5.76 -2.70 -7.34
C ILE A 30 -5.67 -1.95 -8.67
N LEU A 31 -6.04 -0.67 -8.65
CA LEU A 31 -6.04 0.21 -9.81
C LEU A 31 -4.76 1.02 -9.94
N THR A 32 -4.20 1.43 -8.80
CA THR A 32 -3.03 2.31 -8.75
C THR A 32 -2.10 1.92 -7.62
N GLU A 33 -0.81 2.15 -7.85
CA GLU A 33 0.25 1.88 -6.88
C GLU A 33 1.26 3.01 -6.93
N ILE A 34 1.66 3.50 -5.77
CA ILE A 34 2.65 4.56 -5.66
C ILE A 34 3.73 4.11 -4.69
N ASP A 35 4.95 3.97 -5.21
CA ASP A 35 6.15 3.87 -4.38
C ASP A 35 6.53 5.28 -3.91
N MET A 36 6.15 5.60 -2.67
CA MET A 36 6.41 6.91 -2.11
C MET A 36 7.87 7.11 -1.77
N LYS A 37 8.61 6.05 -1.43
CA LYS A 37 10.05 6.15 -1.18
C LYS A 37 10.77 6.63 -2.45
N SER A 38 10.53 5.94 -3.56
CA SER A 38 11.10 6.30 -4.86
C SER A 38 10.61 7.67 -5.33
N THR A 39 9.32 7.98 -5.14
CA THR A 39 8.74 9.28 -5.54
C THR A 39 9.36 10.44 -4.76
N MET A 40 9.50 10.33 -3.44
CA MET A 40 10.08 11.38 -2.60
C MET A 40 11.56 11.58 -2.90
N LYS A 41 12.30 10.48 -3.13
CA LYS A 41 13.71 10.56 -3.52
C LYS A 41 13.87 11.27 -4.86
N THR A 42 13.05 10.92 -5.86
CA THR A 42 13.14 11.51 -7.21
C THR A 42 12.75 12.99 -7.22
N LYS A 43 11.68 13.37 -6.52
CA LYS A 43 11.12 14.73 -6.61
C LYS A 43 11.76 15.73 -5.66
N LEU A 44 12.18 15.27 -4.48
CA LEU A 44 12.58 16.15 -3.37
C LEU A 44 13.93 15.76 -2.77
N ASP A 45 14.61 14.76 -3.33
CA ASP A 45 15.86 14.16 -2.81
C ASP A 45 15.77 13.68 -1.34
N LYS A 46 14.54 13.40 -0.87
CA LYS A 46 14.30 12.92 0.49
C LYS A 46 14.31 11.40 0.52
N ASP A 47 15.17 10.82 1.36
CA ASP A 47 15.12 9.40 1.68
C ASP A 47 14.17 9.15 2.85
N ILE A 48 13.18 8.30 2.63
CA ILE A 48 12.14 7.96 3.62
C ILE A 48 12.05 6.44 3.79
N GLN A 49 11.38 6.02 4.87
CA GLN A 49 11.07 4.60 5.09
C GLN A 49 10.19 4.03 3.97
N GLN A 50 10.19 2.70 3.83
CA GLN A 50 9.35 2.01 2.83
C GLN A 50 7.88 2.35 3.06
N TYR A 51 7.29 2.98 2.05
CA TYR A 51 5.90 3.41 2.09
C TYR A 51 5.30 3.27 0.69
N LYS A 52 4.21 2.53 0.59
CA LYS A 52 3.50 2.27 -0.66
C LYS A 52 2.02 2.57 -0.48
N ILE A 53 1.45 3.28 -1.43
CA ILE A 53 0.02 3.59 -1.46
C ILE A 53 -0.61 2.71 -2.53
N LEU A 54 -1.66 1.98 -2.16
CA LEU A 54 -2.45 1.14 -3.06
C LEU A 54 -3.85 1.74 -3.19
N GLY A 55 -4.25 2.13 -4.39
CA GLY A 55 -5.62 2.49 -4.70
C GLY A 55 -6.39 1.25 -5.14
N ALA A 56 -7.29 0.76 -4.29
CA ALA A 56 -8.10 -0.42 -4.56
C ALA A 56 -9.59 -0.06 -4.71
N CYS A 57 -10.29 -0.77 -5.58
CA CYS A 57 -11.71 -0.57 -5.85
C CYS A 57 -12.41 -1.93 -6.03
N ASN A 58 -13.61 -2.06 -5.49
CA ASN A 58 -14.53 -3.14 -5.83
C ASN A 58 -15.67 -2.51 -6.65
N PRO A 59 -15.86 -2.92 -7.92
CA PRO A 59 -16.88 -2.32 -8.79
C PRO A 59 -18.31 -2.84 -8.53
N ASN A 60 -18.48 -3.83 -7.65
CA ASN A 60 -19.80 -4.39 -7.28
C ASN A 60 -20.47 -3.62 -6.14
#